data_AF-H6NG66-F1
#
_entry.id   AF-H6NG66-F1
#
_cell.length_a   1.000
_cell.length_b   1.000
_cell.length_c   1.000
_cell.angle_alpha   90.00
_cell.angle_beta   90.00
_cell.angle_gamma   90.00
#
_symmetry.space_group_name_H-M   'P 1'
#
loop_
_entity.id
_entity.type
_entity.pdbx_description
1 polymer ?
#
loop_
_entity_poly.entity_id
_entity_poly.type
_entity_poly.pdbx_seq_one_letter_code
_entity_poly.pdbx_strand_id
1 'polypeptide(L)'
;MEPFVLQEADNGTGWMKLSPFMNGSASVTAGFTTRIGGVSGEPYQGLNCGLHVDDAPEAVVENRRRLAEALGIPFEAGTYAEQVHGKEIQMVTSALRGSGIRDRESALQAKDGFMTNEPGVYLYALFADCVPLYFYDPIRGAVGLAHAGWKGRHSASPGRWSRRWEPLTARRRGICAPRSALRSAPAATKWTIRSFRGSTRRWRRREAPPWRRDSRPSTKRSRTANTA
;
A
#
# COMPACT_ATOMS: atom_id res chain seq x y z
N MET A 1 4.77 25.07 9.33
CA MET A 1 5.40 23.82 9.76
C MET A 1 5.73 23.03 8.52
N GLU A 2 7.00 22.65 8.34
CA GLU A 2 7.41 21.80 7.21
C GLU A 2 6.63 20.47 7.26
N PRO A 3 5.93 20.07 6.19
CA PRO A 3 5.06 18.89 6.21
C PRO A 3 5.83 17.56 6.18
N PHE A 4 7.14 17.61 5.87
CA PHE A 4 8.04 16.46 5.78
C PHE A 4 9.17 16.60 6.79
N VAL A 5 9.23 15.68 7.75
CA VAL A 5 10.29 15.67 8.76
C VAL A 5 11.15 14.44 8.52
N LEU A 6 12.45 14.65 8.24
CA LEU A 6 13.40 13.56 8.14
C LEU A 6 13.52 12.87 9.51
N GLN A 7 13.52 11.56 9.49
CA GLN A 7 13.74 10.67 10.62
C GLN A 7 14.88 9.74 10.21
N GLU A 8 15.78 9.50 11.14
CA GLU A 8 16.85 8.52 11.00
C GLU A 8 16.62 7.45 12.07
N ALA A 9 16.53 6.20 11.65
CA ALA A 9 16.43 5.08 12.57
C ALA A 9 17.83 4.64 13.03
N ASP A 10 17.89 3.88 14.13
CA ASP A 10 19.15 3.39 14.71
C ASP A 10 20.00 2.56 13.72
N ASN A 11 19.36 1.93 12.74
CA ASN A 11 20.03 1.18 11.68
C ASN A 11 20.51 2.05 10.49
N GLY A 12 20.48 3.38 10.62
CA GLY A 12 20.88 4.37 9.62
C GLY A 12 19.86 4.59 8.49
N THR A 13 18.69 3.95 8.55
CA THR A 13 17.65 4.12 7.51
C THR A 13 16.96 5.47 7.64
N GLY A 14 17.05 6.29 6.59
CA GLY A 14 16.41 7.59 6.53
C GLY A 14 15.02 7.55 5.90
N TRP A 15 14.02 8.14 6.55
CA TRP A 15 12.66 8.28 6.02
C TRP A 15 12.02 9.62 6.39
N MET A 16 11.13 10.13 5.55
CA MET A 16 10.39 11.37 5.78
C MET A 16 8.97 11.06 6.28
N LYS A 17 8.65 11.59 7.45
CA LYS A 17 7.34 11.47 8.11
C LYS A 17 6.35 12.52 7.61
N LEU A 18 5.10 12.11 7.38
CA LEU A 18 3.97 12.98 7.03
C LEU A 18 3.23 13.47 8.27
N SER A 19 3.71 14.57 8.85
CA SER A 19 3.13 15.19 10.05
C SER A 19 1.63 15.49 9.98
N PRO A 20 1.03 15.92 8.84
CA PRO A 20 -0.40 16.22 8.77
C PRO A 20 -1.34 15.02 9.05
N PHE A 21 -0.90 13.78 8.75
CA PHE A 21 -1.68 12.59 9.10
C PHE A 21 -1.50 12.22 10.58
N MET A 22 -0.30 12.43 11.13
CA MET A 22 0.06 11.92 12.45
C MET A 22 -0.35 12.85 13.61
N ASN A 23 -0.50 14.15 13.35
CA ASN A 23 -0.87 15.13 14.37
C ASN A 23 -2.38 15.15 14.68
N GLY A 24 -3.22 14.55 13.82
CA GLY A 24 -4.68 14.47 14.00
C GLY A 24 -5.20 13.09 14.42
N SER A 25 -4.37 12.05 14.32
CA SER A 25 -4.69 10.70 14.76
C SER A 25 -3.42 9.98 15.19
N ALA A 26 -3.34 9.64 16.49
CA ALA A 26 -2.22 8.88 17.06
C ALA A 26 -2.08 7.44 16.52
N SER A 27 -2.86 7.09 15.50
CA SER A 27 -3.10 5.73 15.04
C SER A 27 -2.52 5.43 13.66
N VAL A 28 -2.12 6.45 12.89
CA VAL A 28 -1.59 6.29 11.53
C VAL A 28 -0.15 6.74 11.50
N THR A 29 0.73 5.95 10.88
CA THR A 29 2.04 6.44 10.44
C THR A 29 2.01 6.58 8.92
N ALA A 30 2.63 7.59 8.35
CA ALA A 30 2.68 7.73 6.90
C ALA A 30 3.95 8.48 6.52
N GLY A 31 4.54 8.12 5.38
CA GLY A 31 5.86 8.61 5.05
C GLY A 31 6.34 8.16 3.69
N PHE A 32 7.58 8.52 3.40
CA PHE A 32 8.33 7.95 2.30
C PHE A 32 9.78 7.76 2.71
N THR A 33 10.43 6.74 2.16
CA THR A 33 11.86 6.53 2.40
C THR A 33 12.71 7.60 1.74
N THR A 34 14.01 7.50 1.97
CA THR A 34 15.05 8.13 1.16
C THR A 34 15.96 7.03 0.61
N ARG A 35 17.03 7.37 -0.12
CA ARG A 35 18.07 6.39 -0.47
C ARG A 35 19.02 6.06 0.70
N ILE A 36 18.89 6.73 1.84
CA ILE A 36 19.86 6.61 2.95
C ILE A 36 19.62 5.32 3.73
N GLY A 37 20.71 4.62 4.07
CA GLY A 37 20.71 3.48 5.00
C GLY A 37 20.52 2.11 4.37
N GLY A 38 20.56 2.00 3.04
CA GLY A 38 20.51 0.71 2.35
C GLY A 38 21.88 0.16 1.93
N VAL A 39 21.86 -1.02 1.31
CA VAL A 39 23.02 -1.83 0.96
C VAL A 39 23.23 -2.00 -0.55
N SER A 40 22.33 -1.48 -1.38
CA SER A 40 22.46 -1.59 -2.83
C SER A 40 23.68 -0.81 -3.33
N GLY A 41 24.36 -1.35 -4.34
CA GLY A 41 25.49 -0.71 -5.05
C GLY A 41 25.02 0.19 -6.19
N GLU A 42 25.96 0.76 -6.96
CA GLU A 42 25.62 1.51 -8.17
C GLU A 42 24.94 0.61 -9.23
N PRO A 43 23.94 1.11 -9.98
CA PRO A 43 23.37 2.47 -9.95
C PRO A 43 22.29 2.68 -8.87
N TYR A 44 21.98 1.65 -8.09
CA TYR A 44 20.90 1.61 -7.10
C TYR A 44 21.32 2.07 -5.70
N GLN A 45 22.47 2.73 -5.58
CA GLN A 45 23.15 3.03 -4.33
C GLN A 45 22.20 3.41 -3.19
N GLY A 46 22.34 2.69 -2.08
CA GLY A 46 21.56 2.90 -0.86
C GLY A 46 20.31 2.03 -0.77
N LEU A 47 19.18 2.62 -0.43
CA LEU A 47 17.95 1.93 0.00
C LEU A 47 16.97 1.67 -1.15
N ASN A 48 17.38 0.90 -2.16
CA ASN A 48 16.46 0.45 -3.21
C ASN A 48 15.57 -0.70 -2.70
N CYS A 49 14.24 -0.56 -2.79
CA CYS A 49 13.29 -1.63 -2.46
C CYS A 49 12.57 -2.22 -3.69
N GLY A 50 13.01 -1.88 -4.90
CA GLY A 50 12.39 -2.36 -6.14
C GLY A 50 12.98 -3.68 -6.61
N LEU A 51 12.17 -4.74 -6.62
CA LEU A 51 12.53 -6.04 -7.22
C LEU A 51 12.29 -6.10 -8.75
N HIS A 52 11.82 -5.01 -9.35
CA HIS A 52 11.48 -4.93 -10.77
C HIS A 52 12.50 -4.15 -11.61
N VAL A 53 13.64 -3.84 -11.00
CA VAL A 53 14.81 -3.23 -11.65
C VAL A 53 15.98 -4.20 -11.53
N ASP A 54 17.06 -3.95 -12.27
CA ASP A 54 18.22 -4.84 -12.37
C ASP A 54 19.17 -4.79 -11.16
N ASP A 55 18.62 -4.54 -9.97
CA ASP A 55 19.38 -4.59 -8.71
C ASP A 55 19.47 -6.03 -8.19
N ALA A 56 20.47 -6.31 -7.36
CA ALA A 56 20.65 -7.61 -6.72
C ALA A 56 19.43 -7.92 -5.81
N PRO A 57 18.67 -9.00 -6.04
CA PRO A 57 17.47 -9.31 -5.26
C PRO A 57 17.71 -9.39 -3.75
N GLU A 58 18.84 -9.95 -3.34
CA GLU A 58 19.28 -10.04 -1.95
C GLU A 58 19.50 -8.67 -1.30
N ALA A 59 20.09 -7.72 -2.05
CA ALA A 59 20.28 -6.35 -1.57
C ALA A 59 18.92 -5.64 -1.39
N VAL A 60 18.00 -5.84 -2.34
CA VAL A 60 16.64 -5.30 -2.28
C VAL A 60 15.86 -5.87 -1.10
N VAL A 61 15.95 -7.17 -0.85
CA VAL A 61 15.28 -7.83 0.30
C VAL A 61 15.87 -7.34 1.62
N GLU A 62 17.19 -7.18 1.72
CA GLU A 62 17.85 -6.60 2.90
C GLU A 62 17.41 -5.16 3.14
N ASN A 63 17.32 -4.32 2.09
CA ASN A 63 16.82 -2.96 2.21
C ASN A 63 15.39 -2.92 2.75
N ARG A 64 14.52 -3.85 2.32
CA ARG A 64 13.16 -3.97 2.85
C ARG A 64 13.15 -4.41 4.32
N ARG A 65 14.09 -5.28 4.73
CA ARG A 65 14.25 -5.70 6.12
C ARG A 65 14.67 -4.53 7.01
N ARG A 66 15.71 -3.80 6.60
CA ARG A 66 16.19 -2.58 7.30
C ARG A 66 15.09 -1.56 7.45
N LEU A 67 14.28 -1.41 6.42
CA LEU A 67 13.19 -0.47 6.42
C LEU A 67 12.01 -0.91 7.32
N ALA A 68 11.70 -2.21 7.38
CA ALA A 68 10.75 -2.72 8.36
C ALA A 68 11.23 -2.49 9.81
N GLU A 69 12.52 -2.72 10.06
CA GLU A 69 13.18 -2.46 11.34
C GLU A 69 13.12 -0.97 11.72
N ALA A 70 13.44 -0.07 10.77
CA ALA A 70 13.40 1.37 10.96
C ALA A 70 12.00 1.91 11.31
N LEU A 71 10.96 1.20 10.88
CA LEU A 71 9.57 1.55 11.18
C LEU A 71 9.02 0.81 12.41
N GLY A 72 9.78 -0.11 13.00
CA GLY A 72 9.38 -0.93 14.14
C GLY A 72 8.27 -1.93 13.81
N ILE A 73 8.32 -2.53 12.62
CA ILE A 73 7.25 -3.39 12.09
C ILE A 73 7.79 -4.78 11.74
N PRO A 74 6.97 -5.85 11.85
CA PRO A 74 7.38 -7.16 11.36
C PRO A 74 7.64 -7.09 9.85
N PHE A 75 8.71 -7.74 9.39
CA PHE A 75 9.08 -7.75 7.97
C PHE A 75 7.96 -8.29 7.09
N GLU A 76 7.28 -9.35 7.56
CA GLU A 76 6.15 -10.00 6.90
C GLU A 76 4.90 -9.11 6.85
N ALA A 77 4.85 -8.02 7.61
CA ALA A 77 3.68 -7.15 7.59
C ALA A 77 3.57 -6.30 6.31
N GLY A 78 4.61 -6.30 5.47
CA GLY A 78 4.63 -5.59 4.21
C GLY A 78 4.05 -6.35 3.03
N THR A 79 3.32 -5.62 2.20
CA THR A 79 2.66 -6.13 0.99
C THR A 79 3.01 -5.22 -0.18
N TYR A 80 3.60 -5.79 -1.23
CA TYR A 80 3.98 -5.10 -2.45
C TYR A 80 3.12 -5.56 -3.65
N ALA A 81 2.95 -4.68 -4.63
CA ALA A 81 2.41 -5.05 -5.93
C ALA A 81 3.43 -4.86 -7.05
N GLU A 82 3.17 -5.57 -8.15
CA GLU A 82 3.66 -5.15 -9.45
C GLU A 82 2.85 -3.95 -9.95
N GLN A 83 3.50 -2.77 -9.94
CA GLN A 83 2.92 -1.52 -10.42
C GLN A 83 3.10 -1.39 -11.92
N VAL A 84 1.99 -1.39 -12.66
CA VAL A 84 1.98 -1.40 -14.14
C VAL A 84 1.52 -0.06 -14.71
N HIS A 85 1.49 1.00 -13.90
CA HIS A 85 0.96 2.32 -14.25
C HIS A 85 -0.53 2.29 -14.65
N GLY A 86 -1.28 1.32 -14.09
CA GLY A 86 -2.71 1.14 -14.26
C GLY A 86 -3.54 1.95 -13.25
N LYS A 87 -4.78 1.49 -13.06
CA LYS A 87 -5.80 2.11 -12.20
C LYS A 87 -6.48 1.12 -11.25
N GLU A 88 -5.94 -0.10 -11.18
CA GLU A 88 -6.50 -1.19 -10.41
C GLU A 88 -6.05 -1.08 -8.96
N ILE A 89 -7.00 -1.31 -8.04
CA ILE A 89 -6.79 -1.15 -6.61
C ILE A 89 -6.98 -2.51 -5.92
N GLN A 90 -6.12 -2.82 -4.95
CA GLN A 90 -6.22 -3.99 -4.11
C GLN A 90 -6.68 -3.62 -2.69
N MET A 91 -7.69 -4.33 -2.18
CA MET A 91 -7.95 -4.39 -0.74
C MET A 91 -6.96 -5.36 -0.10
N VAL A 92 -6.09 -4.85 0.76
CA VAL A 92 -5.07 -5.63 1.46
C VAL A 92 -5.59 -6.03 2.84
N THR A 93 -5.76 -7.31 3.06
CA THR A 93 -6.11 -7.90 4.36
C THR A 93 -4.88 -8.52 5.00
N SER A 94 -4.98 -8.93 6.27
CA SER A 94 -3.89 -9.61 6.99
C SER A 94 -3.42 -10.90 6.30
N ALA A 95 -4.28 -11.53 5.50
CA ALA A 95 -3.95 -12.73 4.73
C ALA A 95 -3.00 -12.48 3.55
N LEU A 96 -2.87 -11.23 3.11
CA LEU A 96 -1.98 -10.81 2.01
C LEU A 96 -0.67 -10.19 2.53
N ARG A 97 -0.42 -10.26 3.84
CA ARG A 97 0.85 -9.86 4.44
C ARG A 97 1.97 -10.73 3.89
N GLY A 98 3.08 -10.10 3.53
CA GLY A 98 4.26 -10.76 2.98
C GLY A 98 4.20 -10.94 1.46
N SER A 99 3.06 -10.69 0.80
CA SER A 99 2.99 -10.79 -0.66
C SER A 99 4.00 -9.84 -1.31
N GLY A 100 4.86 -10.41 -2.15
CA GLY A 100 5.85 -9.67 -2.89
C GLY A 100 7.00 -9.13 -2.05
N ILE A 101 7.13 -9.49 -0.77
CA ILE A 101 8.16 -8.93 0.14
C ILE A 101 9.57 -9.50 -0.15
N ARG A 102 9.65 -10.76 -0.61
CA ARG A 102 10.91 -11.47 -0.90
C ARG A 102 11.19 -11.64 -2.40
N ASP A 103 10.15 -11.66 -3.23
CA ASP A 103 10.24 -11.96 -4.65
C ASP A 103 9.13 -11.24 -5.44
N ARG A 104 9.23 -11.19 -6.77
CA ARG A 104 8.24 -10.52 -7.63
C ARG A 104 7.01 -11.37 -7.93
N GLU A 105 7.16 -12.70 -7.92
CA GLU A 105 6.12 -13.63 -8.35
C GLU A 105 4.97 -13.68 -7.33
N SER A 106 5.30 -13.57 -6.05
CA SER A 106 4.36 -13.52 -4.93
C SER A 106 3.70 -12.15 -4.74
N ALA A 107 4.09 -11.14 -5.52
CA ALA A 107 3.51 -9.80 -5.43
C ALA A 107 2.06 -9.77 -5.91
N LEU A 108 1.33 -8.74 -5.47
CA LEU A 108 0.00 -8.47 -6.01
C LEU A 108 0.12 -8.00 -7.47
N GLN A 109 -0.35 -8.80 -8.41
CA GLN A 109 -0.11 -8.54 -9.84
C GLN A 109 -1.00 -7.42 -10.39
N ALA A 110 -0.40 -6.53 -11.19
CA ALA A 110 -1.06 -5.43 -11.90
C ALA A 110 -1.93 -4.53 -11.00
N LYS A 111 -1.36 -4.02 -9.90
CA LYS A 111 -2.05 -3.10 -8.97
C LYS A 111 -1.23 -1.82 -8.78
N ASP A 112 -1.92 -0.69 -8.85
CA ASP A 112 -1.34 0.64 -8.66
C ASP A 112 -1.99 1.39 -7.50
N GLY A 113 -2.97 0.80 -6.83
CA GLY A 113 -3.51 1.32 -5.59
C GLY A 113 -3.75 0.22 -4.56
N PHE A 114 -3.71 0.60 -3.29
CA PHE A 114 -3.80 -0.30 -2.16
C PHE A 114 -4.62 0.35 -1.07
N MET A 115 -5.52 -0.40 -0.46
CA MET A 115 -6.35 0.08 0.64
C MET A 115 -6.48 -0.98 1.71
N THR A 116 -6.64 -0.55 2.95
CA THR A 116 -6.95 -1.44 4.06
C THR A 116 -7.66 -0.68 5.17
N ASN A 117 -8.50 -1.36 5.93
CA ASN A 117 -9.00 -0.91 7.23
C ASN A 117 -8.51 -1.83 8.36
N GLU A 118 -7.64 -2.79 8.07
CA GLU A 118 -7.18 -3.79 9.02
C GLU A 118 -5.91 -3.35 9.76
N PRO A 119 -5.88 -3.52 11.09
CA PRO A 119 -4.71 -3.19 11.88
C PRO A 119 -3.47 -3.97 11.51
N GLY A 120 -2.31 -3.33 11.61
CA GLY A 120 -1.02 -3.99 11.38
C GLY A 120 -0.78 -4.47 9.94
N VAL A 121 -1.60 -4.03 8.98
CA VAL A 121 -1.32 -4.14 7.54
C VAL A 121 -0.58 -2.87 7.10
N TYR A 122 0.49 -3.04 6.34
CA TYR A 122 1.33 -1.95 5.83
C TYR A 122 1.26 -1.91 4.31
N LEU A 123 0.92 -0.74 3.79
CA LEU A 123 0.77 -0.55 2.35
C LEU A 123 2.07 0.03 1.78
N TYR A 124 2.69 -0.71 0.88
CA TYR A 124 3.91 -0.31 0.20
C TYR A 124 3.63 -0.06 -1.27
N ALA A 125 4.08 1.08 -1.77
CA ALA A 125 4.21 1.32 -3.19
C ALA A 125 5.56 1.95 -3.48
N LEU A 126 6.13 1.58 -4.61
CA LEU A 126 7.44 2.01 -5.09
C LEU A 126 7.28 3.28 -5.93
N PHE A 127 8.18 4.23 -5.74
CA PHE A 127 8.16 5.50 -6.44
C PHE A 127 9.57 5.98 -6.77
N ALA A 128 9.77 6.30 -8.04
CA ALA A 128 10.83 7.18 -8.54
C ALA A 128 10.12 8.13 -9.52
N ASP A 129 10.07 9.43 -9.21
CA ASP A 129 9.36 10.49 -9.94
C ASP A 129 7.81 10.47 -9.96
N CYS A 130 7.19 9.30 -9.82
CA CYS A 130 5.73 9.19 -9.75
C CYS A 130 5.16 9.79 -8.46
N VAL A 131 3.89 10.25 -8.50
CA VAL A 131 3.28 10.95 -7.37
C VAL A 131 2.54 9.97 -6.45
N PRO A 132 2.91 9.88 -5.16
CA PRO A 132 2.16 9.14 -4.17
C PRO A 132 0.90 9.90 -3.77
N LEU A 133 -0.22 9.20 -3.76
CA LEU A 133 -1.48 9.71 -3.23
C LEU A 133 -1.80 8.94 -1.94
N TYR A 134 -1.92 9.67 -0.84
CA TYR A 134 -2.26 9.11 0.47
C TYR A 134 -3.70 9.44 0.81
N PHE A 135 -4.41 8.43 1.31
CA PHE A 135 -5.80 8.56 1.75
C PHE A 135 -5.93 8.07 3.18
N TYR A 136 -6.72 8.78 3.97
CA TYR A 136 -7.06 8.36 5.33
C TYR A 136 -8.51 8.71 5.63
N ASP A 137 -9.25 7.71 6.13
CA ASP A 137 -10.55 7.89 6.74
C ASP A 137 -10.47 7.60 8.24
N PRO A 138 -10.54 8.62 9.11
CA PRO A 138 -10.49 8.44 10.56
C PRO A 138 -11.75 7.77 11.12
N ILE A 139 -12.90 7.84 10.44
CA ILE A 139 -14.17 7.29 10.93
C ILE A 139 -14.16 5.77 10.78
N ARG A 140 -13.74 5.29 9.61
CA ARG A 140 -13.64 3.85 9.30
C ARG A 140 -12.28 3.25 9.65
N GLY A 141 -11.33 4.11 10.02
CA GLY A 141 -9.91 3.76 10.20
C GLY A 141 -9.32 3.07 8.98
N ALA A 142 -9.71 3.54 7.80
CA ALA A 142 -9.21 3.04 6.53
C ALA A 142 -8.06 3.92 6.05
N VAL A 143 -7.04 3.29 5.47
CA VAL A 143 -5.89 3.96 4.87
C VAL A 143 -5.74 3.52 3.42
N GLY A 144 -5.08 4.38 2.66
CA GLY A 144 -4.88 4.21 1.24
C GLY A 144 -3.56 4.74 0.73
N LEU A 145 -3.03 4.05 -0.26
CA LEU A 145 -1.87 4.47 -1.01
C LEU A 145 -2.11 4.20 -2.50
N ALA A 146 -1.87 5.18 -3.36
CA ALA A 146 -1.93 4.99 -4.80
C ALA A 146 -0.70 5.56 -5.51
N HIS A 147 -0.28 4.83 -6.52
CA HIS A 147 0.76 5.16 -7.47
C HIS A 147 0.16 5.91 -8.65
N ALA A 148 0.38 7.23 -8.71
CA ALA A 148 -0.08 8.07 -9.82
C ALA A 148 1.09 8.48 -10.72
N GLY A 149 1.46 7.57 -11.64
CA GLY A 149 2.38 7.86 -12.74
C GLY A 149 1.77 8.77 -13.82
N TRP A 150 2.58 9.23 -14.76
CA TRP A 150 2.15 10.16 -15.83
C TRP A 150 1.03 9.57 -16.72
N LYS A 151 1.13 8.29 -17.10
CA LYS A 151 0.07 7.56 -17.84
C LYS A 151 -1.20 7.35 -17.01
N GLY A 152 -1.05 7.07 -15.72
CA GLY A 152 -2.17 6.97 -14.78
C GLY A 152 -2.88 8.32 -14.55
N ARG A 153 -2.17 9.44 -14.65
CA ARG A 153 -2.72 10.79 -14.50
C ARG A 153 -3.57 11.23 -15.68
N HIS A 154 -3.18 10.89 -16.92
CA HIS A 154 -3.96 11.26 -18.11
C HIS A 154 -5.22 10.40 -18.26
N SER A 155 -5.20 9.16 -17.77
CA SER A 155 -6.37 8.27 -17.77
C SER A 155 -7.26 8.38 -16.51
N ALA A 156 -6.72 8.90 -15.39
CA ALA A 156 -7.44 9.05 -14.15
C ALA A 156 -7.18 10.42 -13.49
N SER A 157 -8.08 11.38 -13.75
CA SER A 157 -8.22 12.60 -12.95
C SER A 157 -8.36 12.23 -11.45
N PRO A 158 -7.90 13.07 -10.50
CA PRO A 158 -8.03 12.82 -9.05
C PRO A 158 -9.45 12.44 -8.60
N GLY A 159 -10.47 12.96 -9.31
CA GLY A 159 -11.87 12.60 -9.11
C GLY A 159 -12.20 11.12 -9.38
N ARG A 160 -11.55 10.46 -10.34
CA ARG A 160 -11.78 9.05 -10.68
C ARG A 160 -11.16 8.10 -9.65
N TRP A 161 -9.98 8.45 -9.12
CA TRP A 161 -9.44 7.80 -7.93
C TRP A 161 -10.43 7.95 -6.79
N SER A 162 -10.87 9.17 -6.44
CA SER A 162 -11.79 9.35 -5.31
C SER A 162 -13.09 8.51 -5.36
N ARG A 163 -13.70 8.31 -6.54
CA ARG A 163 -14.92 7.49 -6.70
C ARG A 163 -14.69 6.01 -6.44
N ARG A 164 -13.51 5.48 -6.78
CA ARG A 164 -13.18 4.06 -6.53
C ARG A 164 -12.91 3.76 -5.04
N TRP A 165 -12.74 4.81 -4.24
CA TRP A 165 -12.51 4.76 -2.79
C TRP A 165 -13.76 5.11 -1.98
N GLU A 166 -14.83 5.61 -2.62
CA GLU A 166 -16.13 5.92 -1.98
C GLU A 166 -16.73 4.78 -1.16
N PRO A 167 -16.59 3.49 -1.53
CA PRO A 167 -17.08 2.40 -0.68
C PRO A 167 -16.44 2.36 0.71
N LEU A 168 -15.26 2.97 0.90
CA LEU A 168 -14.42 2.79 2.09
C LEU A 168 -13.99 4.08 2.79
N THR A 169 -14.19 5.26 2.19
CA THR A 169 -13.92 6.55 2.85
C THR A 169 -15.19 7.40 3.00
N ALA A 170 -15.60 7.71 4.23
CA ALA A 170 -16.78 8.50 4.57
C ALA A 170 -16.57 10.02 4.38
N ARG A 171 -15.32 10.52 4.39
CA ARG A 171 -14.97 11.92 4.07
C ARG A 171 -13.66 12.02 3.28
N ARG A 172 -13.67 12.90 2.27
CA ARG A 172 -12.56 13.15 1.34
C ARG A 172 -11.48 14.01 2.01
N ARG A 173 -10.49 13.39 2.67
CA ARG A 173 -9.20 14.05 2.96
C ARG A 173 -8.09 13.27 2.27
N GLY A 174 -7.88 13.58 1.00
CA GLY A 174 -6.70 13.12 0.26
C GLY A 174 -5.61 14.18 0.38
N ILE A 175 -4.40 13.78 0.75
CA ILE A 175 -3.24 14.66 0.74
C ILE A 175 -2.33 14.19 -0.39
N CYS A 176 -2.02 15.11 -1.30
CA CYS A 176 -1.06 14.91 -2.37
C CYS A 176 0.30 15.40 -1.87
N ALA A 177 1.34 14.56 -1.91
CA ALA A 177 2.70 15.07 -1.69
C ALA A 177 3.08 15.95 -2.90
N PRO A 178 3.58 17.19 -2.70
CA PRO A 178 3.96 18.08 -3.78
C PRO A 178 5.17 17.51 -4.54
N ARG A 179 5.19 17.74 -5.86
CA ARG A 179 6.22 17.21 -6.77
C ARG A 179 7.64 17.66 -6.45
N SER A 180 7.79 18.80 -5.78
CA SER A 180 9.07 19.30 -5.28
C SER A 180 9.69 18.36 -4.24
N ALA A 181 8.91 17.90 -3.26
CA ALA A 181 9.34 16.92 -2.25
C ALA A 181 9.66 15.53 -2.84
N LEU A 182 9.17 15.24 -4.06
CA LEU A 182 9.47 14.01 -4.80
C LEU A 182 10.76 14.07 -5.62
N ARG A 183 11.17 15.27 -6.06
CA ARG A 183 12.41 15.47 -6.83
C ARG A 183 13.63 15.69 -5.93
N SER A 184 13.44 16.25 -4.74
CA SER A 184 14.50 16.45 -3.75
C SER A 184 14.73 15.23 -2.86
N ALA A 185 13.80 14.27 -2.83
CA ALA A 185 13.98 12.97 -2.18
C ALA A 185 14.47 11.98 -3.24
N PRO A 186 15.74 11.57 -3.21
CA PRO A 186 16.25 10.63 -4.20
C PRO A 186 15.52 9.29 -4.00
N ALA A 187 15.13 8.65 -5.11
CA ALA A 187 14.13 7.57 -5.25
C ALA A 187 13.89 6.68 -4.01
N ALA A 188 12.62 6.50 -3.65
CA ALA A 188 12.27 5.82 -2.41
C ALA A 188 10.81 5.36 -2.34
N THR A 189 10.63 4.10 -1.93
CA THR A 189 9.38 3.46 -1.50
C THR A 189 8.60 4.33 -0.52
N LYS A 190 7.28 4.41 -0.70
CA LYS A 190 6.41 5.30 0.05
C LYS A 190 5.31 4.53 0.80
N TRP A 191 4.94 5.02 1.99
CA TRP A 191 4.33 4.26 3.08
C TRP A 191 3.04 4.84 3.62
N THR A 192 2.05 3.97 3.86
CA THR A 192 0.96 4.24 4.81
C THR A 192 0.87 3.09 5.82
N ILE A 193 0.82 3.42 7.12
CA ILE A 193 0.95 2.52 8.27
C ILE A 193 -0.31 2.53 9.15
N ARG A 194 -0.66 1.30 9.55
CA ARG A 194 -1.42 0.82 10.73
C ARG A 194 -2.82 1.41 10.92
N SER A 195 -3.83 0.55 10.94
CA SER A 195 -5.02 0.81 11.74
C SER A 195 -4.89 0.15 13.13
N PHE A 196 -5.66 0.69 14.08
CA PHE A 196 -5.93 0.34 15.49
C PHE A 196 -5.02 -0.60 16.33
N ARG A 197 -4.63 -0.13 17.53
CA ARG A 197 -4.57 -1.01 18.72
C ARG A 197 -6.00 -1.17 19.25
N GLY A 198 -6.48 -2.39 19.34
CA GLY A 198 -7.80 -2.69 19.91
C GLY A 198 -7.83 -2.37 21.41
N SER A 199 -8.70 -1.45 21.83
CA SER A 199 -9.25 -1.52 23.19
C SER A 199 -10.41 -2.51 23.13
N THR A 200 -10.34 -3.56 23.92
CA THR A 200 -11.38 -4.58 24.11
C THR A 200 -12.65 -3.96 24.70
N ARG A 201 -13.44 -3.27 23.88
CA ARG A 201 -14.88 -3.09 24.15
C ARG A 201 -15.63 -3.94 23.15
N ARG A 202 -16.37 -4.91 23.68
CA ARG A 202 -17.20 -5.87 22.96
C ARG A 202 -18.28 -5.12 22.17
N TRP A 203 -18.00 -4.77 20.92
CA TRP A 203 -19.00 -4.20 20.03
C TRP A 203 -19.85 -5.32 19.44
N ARG A 204 -21.17 -5.22 19.62
CA ARG A 204 -22.16 -6.18 19.09
C ARG A 204 -21.97 -6.31 17.58
N ARG A 205 -21.92 -7.57 17.11
CA ARG A 205 -21.99 -7.97 15.70
C ARG A 205 -23.17 -7.25 15.05
N ARG A 206 -22.91 -6.25 14.19
CA ARG A 206 -23.83 -5.91 13.10
C ARG A 206 -23.37 -6.72 11.90
N GLU A 207 -24.32 -7.42 11.31
CA GLU A 207 -24.12 -8.43 10.27
C GLU A 207 -23.35 -7.86 9.07
N ALA A 208 -22.47 -8.68 8.51
CA ALA A 208 -21.75 -8.36 7.29
C ALA A 208 -22.72 -8.35 6.08
N PRO A 209 -22.58 -7.41 5.12
CA PRO A 209 -23.43 -7.40 3.94
C PRO A 209 -23.20 -8.64 3.04
N PRO A 210 -24.24 -9.11 2.33
CA PRO A 210 -24.23 -10.41 1.68
C PRO A 210 -23.50 -10.33 0.34
N TRP A 211 -22.26 -10.80 0.28
CA TRP A 211 -21.61 -11.12 -0.98
C TRP A 211 -20.92 -12.48 -0.88
N ARG A 212 -21.71 -13.54 -0.72
CA ARG A 212 -21.31 -14.92 -1.06
C ARG A 212 -22.54 -15.83 -1.13
N ARG A 213 -23.01 -16.05 -2.36
CA ARG A 213 -23.87 -17.11 -2.94
C ARG A 213 -24.05 -16.63 -4.39
N ASP A 214 -23.74 -17.31 -5.47
CA ASP A 214 -23.45 -18.69 -5.82
C ASP A 214 -22.56 -18.61 -7.09
N SER A 215 -21.74 -19.58 -7.46
CA SER A 215 -22.25 -20.72 -8.22
C SER A 215 -21.16 -21.78 -8.42
N ARG A 216 -21.51 -23.02 -8.10
CA ARG A 216 -20.86 -24.26 -8.57
C ARG A 216 -21.75 -24.91 -9.66
N PRO A 217 -21.24 -25.88 -10.43
CA PRO A 217 -21.39 -25.94 -11.89
C PRO A 217 -22.70 -26.59 -12.38
N SER A 218 -23.06 -26.32 -13.64
CA SER A 218 -24.24 -26.87 -14.29
C SER A 218 -24.09 -28.37 -14.56
N THR A 219 -24.96 -29.17 -13.94
CA THR A 219 -25.18 -30.57 -14.32
C THR A 219 -26.16 -30.62 -15.49
N LYS A 220 -25.70 -31.10 -16.66
CA LYS A 220 -26.60 -31.54 -17.74
C LYS A 220 -27.36 -32.78 -17.28
N ARG A 221 -28.70 -32.69 -17.19
CA ARG A 221 -29.58 -33.86 -17.10
C ARG A 221 -30.23 -34.10 -18.46
N SER A 222 -30.03 -35.33 -18.95
CA SER A 222 -30.69 -35.96 -20.06
C SER A 222 -32.21 -36.03 -19.85
N ARG A 223 -32.97 -35.81 -20.93
CA ARG A 223 -34.38 -36.22 -21.04
C ARG A 223 -34.46 -37.35 -22.06
N THR A 224 -34.60 -38.57 -21.56
CA THR A 224 -35.28 -39.67 -22.26
C THR A 224 -36.79 -39.48 -22.07
N ALA A 225 -37.54 -39.47 -23.15
CA ALA A 225 -38.99 -39.66 -23.14
C ALA A 225 -39.28 -40.87 -24.03
N ASN A 226 -40.01 -41.85 -23.50
CA ASN A 226 -40.48 -43.02 -24.22
C ASN A 226 -42.01 -43.09 -24.08
N THR A 227 -42.66 -43.45 -25.20
CA THR A 227 -44.00 -44.05 -25.37
C THR A 227 -45.25 -43.30 -24.89
N ALA A 228 -46.06 -42.83 -25.85
CA ALA A 228 -47.31 -43.49 -26.27
C ALA A 228 -47.56 -43.19 -27.76
#